data_AF-A0A7X7TAW3-F1
#
_entry.id   AF-A0A7X7TAW3-F1
#
_cell.length_a   1.000
_cell.length_b   1.000
_cell.length_c   1.000
_cell.angle_alpha   90.00
_cell.angle_beta   90.00
_cell.angle_gamma   90.00
#
_symmetry.space_group_name_H-M   'P 1'
#
loop_
_entity.id
_entity.type
_entity.pdbx_description
1 polymer ?
#
loop_
_entity_poly.entity_id
_entity_poly.type
_entity_poly.pdbx_seq_one_letter_code
_entity_poly.pdbx_strand_id
1 'polypeptide(L)'
;MGCPWGILYRETGQLAMGLSFDIVGGAIEWSLLPVTDDTDEILSNRRDKPAGSKKLHDAKQFLREQLEGKEPMDSEEIFRRARGYEISDNRLKEAKKDLSIDAWKSGFHGKWMWSWPKQRFLEDYRVPDR
;
A
#
# COMPACT_ATOMS: atom_id res chain seq x y z
N MET A 1 17.82 49.41 26.58
CA MET A 1 18.14 48.74 25.29
C MET A 1 18.53 47.32 25.67
N GLY A 2 17.64 46.31 25.66
CA GLY A 2 16.61 45.98 24.68
C GLY A 2 17.17 44.84 23.81
N CYS A 3 16.59 43.67 23.66
CA CYS A 3 15.44 43.01 24.26
C CYS A 3 15.76 41.49 24.33
N PRO A 4 15.05 40.75 25.19
CA PRO A 4 15.23 39.32 25.44
C PRO A 4 14.37 38.51 24.47
N TRP A 5 14.90 37.43 23.88
CA TRP A 5 14.09 36.53 23.06
C TRP A 5 14.52 35.07 23.26
N GLY A 6 13.82 34.40 24.18
CA GLY A 6 13.63 32.97 24.09
C GLY A 6 12.80 32.66 22.85
N ILE A 7 13.25 31.71 22.05
CA ILE A 7 12.41 31.10 21.03
C ILE A 7 11.99 29.74 21.55
N LEU A 8 10.71 29.69 21.90
CA LEU A 8 9.90 28.49 21.98
C LEU A 8 10.12 27.63 20.74
N TYR A 9 10.75 26.48 20.90
CA TYR A 9 10.53 25.39 19.96
C TYR A 9 9.13 24.86 20.21
N ARG A 10 8.17 25.35 19.43
CA ARG A 10 6.90 24.65 19.23
C ARG A 10 7.21 23.53 18.25
N GLU A 11 7.42 22.34 18.78
CA GLU A 11 7.60 21.11 18.01
C GLU A 11 6.30 20.81 17.27
N THR A 12 6.15 21.36 16.07
CA THR A 12 5.16 20.87 15.11
C THR A 12 5.66 19.54 14.62
N GLY A 13 5.11 18.46 15.18
CA GLY A 13 5.25 17.10 14.67
C GLY A 13 4.74 17.03 13.24
N GLN A 14 5.62 17.30 12.29
CA GLN A 14 5.35 17.09 10.88
C GLN A 14 5.88 15.70 10.55
N LEU A 15 4.95 14.77 10.36
CA LEU A 15 5.18 13.42 9.88
C LEU A 15 6.08 13.51 8.64
N ALA A 16 7.37 13.19 8.81
CA ALA A 16 8.34 13.22 7.73
C ALA A 16 8.04 12.06 6.77
N MET A 17 7.12 12.32 5.84
CA MET A 17 6.96 11.52 4.63
C MET A 17 8.27 11.65 3.83
N GLY A 18 8.80 10.53 3.35
CA GLY A 18 10.16 10.41 2.82
C GLY A 18 10.53 11.48 1.79
N LEU A 19 11.78 11.96 1.89
CA LEU A 19 12.37 12.94 0.97
C LEU A 19 12.89 12.23 -0.30
N SER A 20 12.52 12.74 -1.48
CA SER A 20 13.12 12.35 -2.76
C SER A 20 14.18 13.35 -3.21
N PHE A 21 15.21 12.87 -3.92
CA PHE A 21 16.18 13.72 -4.58
C PHE A 21 16.58 13.16 -5.95
N ASP A 22 16.98 14.06 -6.84
CA ASP A 22 17.57 13.77 -8.14
C ASP A 22 19.00 14.32 -8.21
N ILE A 23 19.87 13.69 -9.01
CA ILE A 23 21.22 14.19 -9.26
C ILE A 23 21.28 14.73 -10.68
N VAL A 24 21.27 16.05 -10.83
CA VAL A 24 21.33 16.73 -12.12
C VAL A 24 22.63 17.53 -12.20
N GLY A 25 23.49 17.18 -13.16
CA GLY A 25 24.76 17.90 -13.39
C GLY A 25 25.76 17.84 -12.23
N GLY A 26 25.64 16.87 -11.32
CA GLY A 26 26.50 16.74 -10.13
C GLY A 26 26.00 17.48 -8.89
N ALA A 27 24.82 18.11 -8.95
CA ALA A 27 24.15 18.69 -7.79
C ALA A 27 22.92 17.86 -7.39
N ILE A 28 22.60 17.86 -6.10
CA ILE A 28 21.43 17.19 -5.53
C ILE A 28 20.26 18.17 -5.54
N GLU A 29 19.20 17.84 -6.28
CA GLU A 29 17.94 18.58 -6.31
C GLU A 29 16.91 17.82 -5.46
N TRP A 30 16.35 18.48 -4.43
CA TRP A 30 15.35 17.87 -3.56
C TRP A 30 13.94 18.10 -4.12
N SER A 31 13.21 17.00 -4.32
CA SER A 31 11.84 17.05 -4.82
C SER A 31 10.85 17.22 -3.67
N LEU A 32 9.89 18.13 -3.83
CA LEU A 32 8.87 18.48 -2.81
C LEU A 32 7.67 17.51 -2.79
N LEU A 33 7.64 16.53 -3.70
CA LEU A 33 6.60 15.53 -3.76
C LEU A 33 6.96 14.36 -2.84
N PRO A 34 6.10 14.00 -1.86
CA PRO A 34 6.37 12.92 -0.95
C PRO A 34 6.41 11.59 -1.70
N VAL A 35 7.44 10.79 -1.45
CA VAL A 35 7.52 9.43 -1.98
C VAL A 35 6.58 8.56 -1.17
N THR A 36 5.54 8.04 -1.83
CA THR A 36 4.60 7.07 -1.25
C THR A 36 5.09 5.62 -1.36
N ASP A 37 6.24 5.40 -2.01
CA ASP A 37 6.87 4.08 -2.09
C ASP A 37 7.46 3.70 -0.73
N ASP A 38 6.85 2.70 -0.09
CA ASP A 38 7.39 2.03 1.09
C ASP A 38 8.79 1.48 0.78
N THR A 39 9.73 1.75 1.67
CA THR A 39 11.16 1.46 1.49
C THR A 39 11.43 -0.05 1.31
N ASP A 40 10.49 -0.91 1.72
CA ASP A 40 10.52 -2.36 1.50
C ASP A 40 10.32 -2.73 0.01
N GLU A 41 9.57 -1.92 -0.74
CA GLU A 41 9.35 -2.11 -2.18
C GLU A 41 10.61 -1.77 -2.99
N ILE A 42 11.36 -0.73 -2.58
CA ILE A 42 12.63 -0.34 -3.21
C ILE A 42 13.74 -1.35 -2.91
N LEU A 43 13.81 -1.89 -1.68
CA LEU A 43 14.77 -2.94 -1.32
C LEU A 43 14.47 -4.28 -2.01
N SER A 44 13.19 -4.57 -2.28
CA SER A 44 12.73 -5.73 -3.04
C SER A 44 13.02 -5.68 -4.55
N ASN A 45 13.40 -4.53 -5.09
CA ASN A 45 13.73 -4.35 -6.52
C ASN A 45 15.21 -4.68 -6.86
N ARG A 46 15.95 -5.33 -5.95
CA ARG A 46 17.24 -5.93 -6.29
C ARG A 46 17.03 -6.98 -7.38
N ARG A 47 17.76 -6.83 -8.49
CA ARG A 47 17.58 -7.44 -9.83
C ARG A 47 17.63 -8.97 -9.92
N ASP A 48 17.51 -9.70 -8.81
CA ASP A 48 17.64 -11.15 -8.74
C ASP A 48 16.41 -11.82 -8.11
N LYS A 49 15.21 -11.24 -8.26
CA LYS A 49 13.98 -11.90 -7.80
C LYS A 49 13.49 -12.89 -8.86
N PRO A 50 13.24 -14.18 -8.52
CA PRO A 50 12.67 -15.13 -9.45
C PRO A 50 11.34 -14.60 -9.99
N ALA A 51 11.05 -14.90 -11.25
CA ALA A 51 9.89 -14.41 -12.03
C ALA A 51 8.51 -14.53 -11.33
N GLY A 52 8.43 -15.28 -10.24
CA GLY A 52 7.24 -15.35 -9.37
C GLY A 52 6.84 -14.02 -8.72
N SER A 53 7.80 -13.12 -8.49
CA SER A 53 7.58 -11.87 -7.74
C SER A 53 6.84 -10.81 -8.56
N LYS A 54 7.16 -10.70 -9.85
CA LYS A 54 6.49 -9.75 -10.77
C LYS A 54 5.00 -10.07 -10.92
N LYS A 55 4.70 -11.35 -11.13
CA LYS A 55 3.31 -11.82 -11.29
C LYS A 55 2.47 -11.65 -10.02
N LEU A 56 3.09 -11.62 -8.83
CA LEU A 56 2.37 -11.32 -7.59
C LEU A 56 2.10 -9.82 -7.47
N HIS A 57 3.07 -8.98 -7.85
CA HIS A 57 2.88 -7.53 -7.93
C HIS A 57 1.72 -7.17 -8.88
N ASP A 58 1.70 -7.75 -10.08
CA ASP A 58 0.61 -7.54 -11.05
C ASP A 58 -0.77 -7.93 -10.46
N ALA A 59 -0.82 -9.01 -9.67
CA ALA A 59 -2.04 -9.44 -8.97
C ALA A 59 -2.50 -8.47 -7.88
N LYS A 60 -1.55 -7.91 -7.11
CA LYS A 60 -1.85 -6.88 -6.10
C LYS A 60 -2.34 -5.60 -6.75
N GLN A 61 -1.67 -5.15 -7.82
CA GLN A 61 -2.06 -3.96 -8.57
C GLN A 61 -3.47 -4.13 -9.15
N PHE A 62 -3.77 -5.29 -9.75
CA PHE A 62 -5.10 -5.59 -10.26
C PHE A 62 -6.17 -5.50 -9.16
N LEU A 63 -5.94 -6.09 -7.98
CA LEU A 63 -6.90 -6.01 -6.87
C LEU A 63 -7.11 -4.58 -6.36
N ARG A 64 -6.03 -3.80 -6.28
CA ARG A 64 -6.11 -2.37 -5.95
C ARG A 64 -7.00 -1.63 -6.94
N GLU A 65 -6.72 -1.76 -8.23
CA GLU A 65 -7.51 -1.10 -9.27
C GLU A 65 -8.98 -1.54 -9.27
N GLN A 66 -9.30 -2.80 -8.93
CA GLN A 66 -10.68 -3.29 -8.95
C GLN A 66 -11.49 -2.96 -7.69
N LEU A 67 -10.86 -2.85 -6.52
CA LEU A 67 -11.56 -2.76 -5.24
C LEU A 67 -11.30 -1.45 -4.47
N GLU A 68 -10.12 -0.84 -4.64
CA GLU A 68 -9.77 0.39 -3.92
C GLU A 68 -10.72 1.54 -4.31
N GLY A 69 -11.38 2.13 -3.31
CA GLY A 69 -12.36 3.19 -3.51
C GLY A 69 -13.66 2.75 -4.21
N LYS A 70 -13.89 1.45 -4.42
CA LYS A 70 -15.05 0.90 -5.14
C LYS A 70 -15.97 0.09 -4.23
N GLU A 71 -17.18 -0.18 -4.71
CA GLU A 71 -18.13 -1.04 -4.01
C GLU A 71 -17.64 -2.49 -3.94
N PRO A 72 -18.10 -3.28 -2.94
CA PRO A 72 -17.75 -4.69 -2.85
C PRO A 72 -18.12 -5.44 -4.13
N MET A 73 -17.18 -6.22 -4.65
CA MET A 73 -17.35 -6.97 -5.89
C MET A 73 -17.45 -8.46 -5.62
N ASP A 74 -18.22 -9.13 -6.47
CA ASP A 74 -18.35 -10.58 -6.45
C ASP A 74 -17.00 -11.27 -6.73
N SER A 75 -16.66 -12.25 -5.90
CA SER A 75 -15.39 -12.98 -5.99
C SER A 75 -15.25 -13.73 -7.32
N GLU A 76 -16.31 -14.35 -7.83
CA GLU A 76 -16.28 -15.05 -9.12
C GLU A 76 -16.01 -14.05 -10.26
N GLU A 77 -16.59 -12.86 -10.17
CA GLU A 77 -16.34 -11.79 -11.13
C GLU A 77 -14.88 -11.33 -11.13
N ILE A 78 -14.29 -11.16 -9.94
CA ILE A 78 -12.87 -10.79 -9.81
C ILE A 78 -11.99 -11.89 -10.40
N PHE A 79 -12.24 -13.17 -10.11
CA PHE A 79 -11.49 -14.28 -10.70
C PHE A 79 -11.65 -14.33 -12.23
N ARG A 80 -12.87 -14.10 -12.73
CA ARG A 80 -13.15 -14.05 -14.17
C ARG A 80 -12.35 -12.94 -14.86
N ARG A 81 -12.32 -11.74 -14.27
CA ARG A 81 -11.52 -10.62 -14.76
C ARG A 81 -10.03 -10.91 -14.68
N ALA A 82 -9.54 -11.44 -13.56
CA ALA A 82 -8.14 -11.77 -13.35
C ALA A 82 -7.58 -12.74 -14.42
N ARG A 83 -8.38 -13.71 -14.87
CA ARG A 83 -8.01 -14.59 -15.98
C ARG A 83 -7.78 -13.86 -17.30
N GLY A 84 -8.49 -12.75 -17.54
CA GLY A 84 -8.27 -11.88 -18.69
C GLY A 84 -6.92 -11.16 -18.67
N TYR A 85 -6.31 -11.03 -17.49
CA TYR A 85 -4.97 -10.46 -17.27
C TYR A 85 -3.89 -11.53 -17.07
N GLU A 86 -4.19 -12.81 -17.40
CA GLU A 86 -3.29 -13.95 -17.20
C GLU A 86 -2.83 -14.16 -15.74
N ILE A 87 -3.63 -13.69 -14.78
CA ILE A 87 -3.35 -13.81 -13.34
C ILE A 87 -3.95 -15.12 -12.84
N SER A 88 -3.10 -15.98 -12.27
CA SER A 88 -3.53 -17.28 -11.74
C SER A 88 -4.33 -17.11 -10.45
N ASP A 89 -5.37 -17.94 -10.27
CA ASP A 89 -6.24 -17.93 -9.08
C ASP A 89 -5.44 -18.04 -7.75
N ASN A 90 -4.34 -18.80 -7.75
CA ASN A 90 -3.48 -18.93 -6.58
C ASN A 90 -2.81 -17.60 -6.20
N ARG A 91 -2.29 -16.86 -7.20
CA ARG A 91 -1.67 -15.55 -6.97
C ARG A 91 -2.68 -14.52 -6.51
N LEU A 92 -3.91 -14.59 -7.01
CA LEU A 92 -4.97 -13.70 -6.56
C LEU A 92 -5.29 -13.93 -5.08
N LYS A 93 -5.31 -15.19 -4.62
CA LYS A 93 -5.49 -15.51 -3.19
C LYS A 93 -4.32 -15.04 -2.33
N GLU A 94 -3.08 -15.18 -2.82
CA GLU A 94 -1.89 -14.66 -2.14
C GLU A 94 -1.94 -13.13 -2.04
N ALA A 95 -2.23 -12.45 -3.15
CA ALA A 95 -2.39 -10.99 -3.19
C ALA A 95 -3.54 -10.51 -2.29
N LYS A 96 -4.67 -11.23 -2.26
CA LYS A 96 -5.78 -10.96 -1.34
C LYS A 96 -5.34 -10.99 0.12
N LYS A 97 -4.56 -12.02 0.50
CA LYS A 97 -4.03 -12.17 1.86
C LYS A 97 -3.06 -11.05 2.20
N ASP A 98 -2.16 -10.72 1.28
CA ASP A 98 -1.15 -9.69 1.46
C ASP A 98 -1.75 -8.28 1.59
N LEU A 99 -2.73 -7.96 0.75
CA LEU A 99 -3.49 -6.70 0.81
C LEU A 99 -4.58 -6.68 1.89
N SER A 100 -4.72 -7.74 2.69
CA SER A 100 -5.74 -7.88 3.73
C SER A 100 -7.17 -7.57 3.25
N ILE A 101 -7.52 -8.01 2.03
CA ILE A 101 -8.85 -7.79 1.45
C ILE A 101 -9.92 -8.54 2.25
N ASP A 102 -10.94 -7.80 2.70
CA ASP A 102 -12.10 -8.36 3.39
C ASP A 102 -12.92 -9.20 2.43
N ALA A 103 -13.35 -10.39 2.87
CA ALA A 103 -14.28 -11.22 2.13
C ALA A 103 -15.35 -11.79 3.05
N TRP A 104 -16.61 -11.66 2.63
CA TRP A 104 -17.76 -12.21 3.34
C TRP A 104 -18.72 -12.86 2.37
N LYS A 105 -19.53 -13.79 2.88
CA LYS A 105 -20.62 -14.39 2.13
C LYS A 105 -21.83 -13.47 2.24
N SER A 106 -22.39 -13.06 1.10
CA SER A 106 -23.63 -12.28 1.09
C SER A 106 -24.82 -13.21 1.38
N GLY A 107 -25.30 -13.23 2.63
CA GLY A 107 -26.43 -14.07 3.03
C GLY A 107 -26.15 -15.59 3.08
N PHE A 108 -27.19 -16.38 3.35
CA PHE A 108 -27.07 -17.82 3.63
C PHE A 108 -26.64 -18.63 2.39
N HIS A 109 -27.20 -18.30 1.21
CA HIS A 109 -26.90 -18.94 -0.07
C HIS A 109 -26.23 -18.00 -1.09
N GLY A 110 -25.89 -16.77 -0.73
CA GLY A 110 -25.34 -15.84 -1.72
C GLY A 110 -23.83 -15.99 -1.88
N LYS A 111 -23.31 -15.08 -2.72
CA LYS A 111 -21.97 -15.18 -3.28
C LYS A 111 -20.93 -14.57 -2.34
N TRP A 112 -19.67 -14.93 -2.57
CA TRP A 112 -18.54 -14.32 -1.87
C TRP A 112 -18.32 -12.91 -2.42
N MET A 113 -18.37 -11.92 -1.55
CA MET A 113 -18.10 -10.53 -1.87
C MET A 113 -16.75 -10.16 -1.30
N TRP A 114 -15.94 -9.44 -2.07
CA TRP A 114 -14.66 -8.88 -1.62
C TRP A 114 -14.77 -7.36 -1.59
N SER A 115 -14.18 -6.73 -0.59
CA SER A 115 -14.00 -5.28 -0.57
C SER A 115 -12.62 -4.88 -0.13
N TRP A 116 -12.21 -3.69 -0.56
CA TRP A 116 -11.01 -3.07 -0.03
C TRP A 116 -11.12 -2.89 1.49
N PRO A 117 -10.06 -3.19 2.25
CA PRO A 117 -10.04 -2.95 3.67
C PRO A 117 -10.24 -1.46 3.91
N LYS A 118 -11.34 -1.10 4.57
CA LYS A 118 -11.52 0.26 5.06
C LYS A 118 -10.55 0.41 6.22
N GLN A 119 -9.45 1.14 6.02
CA GLN A 119 -8.38 1.43 6.99
C GLN A 119 -8.80 1.12 8.44
N ARG A 120 -8.54 -0.12 8.89
CA ARG A 120 -8.71 -0.52 10.29
C ARG A 120 -7.36 -0.74 10.96
N PHE A 121 -6.30 -0.23 10.35
CA PHE A 121 -4.93 -0.34 10.80
C PHE A 121 -4.47 1.00 11.36
N LEU A 122 -4.80 1.24 12.62
CA LEU A 122 -4.08 2.17 13.50
C LEU A 122 -4.24 1.85 15.00
N GLU A 123 -5.01 0.81 15.38
CA GLU A 123 -5.25 0.50 16.81
C GLU A 123 -4.53 -0.74 17.34
N ASP A 124 -3.94 -1.59 16.49
CA ASP A 124 -3.39 -2.88 16.93
C ASP A 124 -1.89 -2.85 17.28
N TYR A 125 -1.16 -1.77 16.95
CA TYR A 125 0.21 -1.55 17.43
C TYR A 125 0.23 -0.86 18.79
N ARG A 126 -0.53 -1.36 19.78
CA ARG A 126 -0.29 -1.03 21.19
C ARG A 126 1.05 -1.67 21.57
N VAL A 127 2.12 -0.89 21.43
CA VAL A 127 3.45 -1.22 21.96
C VAL A 127 3.25 -1.64 23.42
N PRO A 128 3.63 -2.87 23.83
CA PRO A 128 3.57 -3.24 25.23
C PRO A 128 4.56 -2.35 25.99
N ASP A 129 4.02 -1.55 26.90
CA ASP A 129 4.77 -0.75 27.87
C ASP A 129 5.76 -1.68 28.58
N ARG A 130 7.07 -1.39 28.46
CA ARG A 130 8.13 -2.17 29.10
C ARG A 130 9.00 -1.27 29.95
#